data_AF-A0A4R3J3U1-F1
#
_entry.id   AF-A0A4R3J3U1-F1
#
_cell.length_a   1.000
_cell.length_b   1.000
_cell.length_c   1.000
_cell.angle_alpha   90.00
_cell.angle_beta   90.00
_cell.angle_gamma   90.00
#
_symmetry.space_group_name_H-M   'P 1'
#
loop_
_entity.id
_entity.type
_entity.pdbx_description
1 polymer ?
#
loop_
_entity_poly.entity_id
_entity_poly.type
_entity_poly.pdbx_seq_one_letter_code
_entity_poly.pdbx_strand_id
1 'polypeptide(L)' 'MKVINPSEEKLTVDMGLDDLLILNAALNEVCNGVGIFEFETRIGVNRDRAQLLLAQLGEAIDTATPADDQ' A
#
# COMPACT_ATOMS: atom_id res chain seq x y z
N MET A 1 10.30 9.49 2.94
CA MET A 1 8.98 10.01 2.54
C MET A 1 8.94 11.55 2.54
N LYS A 2 8.34 12.17 1.52
CA LYS A 2 8.10 13.62 1.39
C LYS A 2 6.73 13.90 0.76
N VAL A 3 6.04 14.95 1.18
CA VAL A 3 4.81 15.44 0.53
C VAL A 3 5.17 16.42 -0.60
N ILE A 4 4.59 16.25 -1.79
CA ILE A 4 4.87 17.11 -2.95
C ILE A 4 3.72 18.09 -3.24
N ASN A 5 2.49 17.61 -3.37
CA ASN A 5 1.33 18.43 -3.80
C ASN A 5 0.12 18.18 -2.89
N PRO A 6 0.03 18.84 -1.72
CA PRO A 6 -1.12 18.71 -0.85
C PRO A 6 -2.31 19.52 -1.40
N SER A 7 -3.46 18.89 -1.53
CA SER A 7 -4.76 19.54 -1.71
C SER A 7 -5.80 18.96 -0.75
N GLU A 8 -6.99 19.57 -0.68
CA GLU A 8 -8.09 19.07 0.15
C GLU A 8 -8.60 17.68 -0.30
N GLU A 9 -8.45 17.34 -1.59
CA GLU A 9 -8.96 16.08 -2.17
C GLU A 9 -7.88 15.03 -2.37
N LYS A 10 -6.62 15.44 -2.60
CA LYS A 10 -5.53 14.52 -2.95
C LYS A 10 -4.21 14.96 -2.34
N LEU A 11 -3.43 13.96 -1.93
CA LEU A 11 -2.06 14.12 -1.48
C LEU A 11 -1.13 13.28 -2.36
N THR A 12 -0.10 13.90 -2.93
CA THR A 12 1.01 13.15 -3.55
C THR A 12 2.14 12.98 -2.55
N VAL A 13 2.51 11.72 -2.30
CA VAL A 13 3.62 11.33 -1.43
C VAL A 13 4.72 10.73 -2.28
N ASP A 14 5.93 11.27 -2.13
CA ASP A 14 7.17 10.71 -2.63
C ASP A 14 7.79 9.80 -1.58
N MET A 15 8.16 8.59 -1.95
CA MET A 15 8.70 7.60 -1.03
C MET A 15 9.69 6.68 -1.75
N GLY A 16 10.67 6.18 -1.00
CA GLY A 16 11.61 5.21 -1.54
C GLY A 16 10.96 3.85 -1.79
N LEU A 17 11.61 3.04 -2.62
CA LEU A 17 11.17 1.67 -2.89
C LEU A 17 11.11 0.83 -1.61
N ASP A 18 12.11 0.94 -0.73
CA ASP A 18 12.13 0.20 0.54
C ASP A 18 10.94 0.53 1.43
N ASP A 19 10.59 1.82 1.53
CA ASP A 19 9.40 2.26 2.28
C ASP A 19 8.12 1.67 1.66
N LEU A 20 8.05 1.59 0.33
CA LEU A 20 6.90 1.05 -0.40
C LEU A 20 6.75 -0.45 -0.19
N LEU A 21 7.87 -1.19 -0.19
CA LEU A 21 7.92 -2.62 0.12
C LEU A 21 7.43 -2.89 1.55
N ILE A 22 7.83 -2.06 2.52
CA ILE A 22 7.35 -2.16 3.90
C ILE A 22 5.84 -1.94 3.98
N LEU A 23 5.29 -0.92 3.31
CA LEU A 23 3.84 -0.67 3.27
C LEU A 23 3.08 -1.82 2.63
N ASN A 24 3.59 -2.35 1.52
CA ASN A 24 3.00 -3.49 0.82
C ASN A 24 2.95 -4.73 1.72
N ALA A 25 4.06 -5.05 2.40
CA ALA A 25 4.12 -6.18 3.33
C ALA A 25 3.16 -6.00 4.51
N ALA A 26 3.12 -4.81 5.12
CA ALA A 26 2.22 -4.52 6.23
C ALA A 26 0.74 -4.64 5.83
N LEU A 27 0.36 -4.11 4.67
CA LEU A 27 -1.00 -4.21 4.16
C LEU A 27 -1.36 -5.65 3.77
N ASN A 28 -0.40 -6.41 3.23
CA ASN A 28 -0.59 -7.84 2.96
C ASN A 28 -0.86 -8.62 4.25
N GLU A 29 -0.12 -8.37 5.33
CA GLU A 29 -0.37 -9.02 6.62
C GLU A 29 -1.75 -8.67 7.17
N VAL A 30 -2.14 -7.39 7.12
CA VAL A 30 -3.50 -6.94 7.51
C VAL A 30 -4.57 -7.67 6.71
N CYS A 31 -4.41 -7.77 5.38
CA CYS A 31 -5.37 -8.40 4.49
C CYS A 31 -5.40 -9.93 4.58
N ASN A 32 -4.26 -10.58 4.79
CA ASN A 32 -4.11 -12.03 4.55
C ASN A 32 -3.43 -12.78 5.70
N GLY A 33 -2.52 -12.14 6.43
CA GLY A 33 -1.67 -12.78 7.45
C GLY A 33 -2.30 -12.84 8.84
N VAL A 34 -3.18 -11.89 9.18
CA VAL A 34 -3.84 -11.84 10.50
C VAL A 34 -5.36 -11.78 10.42
N GLY A 35 -6.01 -12.59 11.26
CA GLY A 35 -7.45 -12.49 11.48
C GLY A 35 -7.79 -11.25 12.32
N ILE A 36 -8.22 -10.17 11.67
CA ILE A 36 -8.64 -8.94 12.34
C ILE A 36 -10.16 -8.92 12.49
N PHE A 37 -10.62 -8.99 13.74
CA PHE A 37 -12.02 -8.77 14.10
C PHE A 37 -12.42 -7.30 13.87
N GLU A 38 -13.65 -7.05 13.40
CA GLU A 38 -14.13 -5.70 13.06
C GLU A 38 -13.17 -4.96 12.12
N PHE A 39 -12.74 -5.65 11.05
CA PHE A 39 -11.73 -5.16 10.11
C PHE A 39 -11.97 -3.71 9.67
N GLU A 40 -13.18 -3.41 9.20
CA GLU A 40 -13.51 -2.08 8.68
C GLU A 40 -13.39 -0.98 9.73
N THR A 41 -13.80 -1.25 10.98
CA THR A 41 -13.68 -0.29 12.07
C THR A 41 -12.23 -0.09 12.51
N ARG A 42 -11.40 -1.15 12.48
CA ARG A 42 -10.01 -1.09 12.93
C ARG A 42 -9.05 -0.52 11.89
N ILE A 43 -9.30 -0.82 10.62
CA ILE A 43 -8.45 -0.39 9.50
C ILE A 43 -8.98 0.91 8.87
N GLY A 44 -10.28 1.20 9.04
CA GLY A 44 -10.93 2.38 8.48
C GLY A 44 -11.39 2.21 7.03
N VAL A 45 -11.21 1.03 6.45
CA VAL A 45 -11.70 0.67 5.11
C VAL A 45 -12.20 -0.77 5.10
N ASN A 46 -13.15 -1.07 4.23
CA ASN A 46 -13.54 -2.46 4.00
C ASN A 46 -12.40 -3.27 3.36
N ARG A 47 -12.51 -4.60 3.48
CA ARG A 47 -11.46 -5.53 3.04
C ARG A 47 -11.20 -5.45 1.53
N ASP A 48 -12.25 -5.31 0.72
CA ASP A 48 -12.12 -5.22 -0.73
C ASP A 48 -11.31 -3.99 -1.16
N ARG A 49 -11.55 -2.84 -0.51
CA ARG A 49 -10.77 -1.62 -0.78
C ARG A 49 -9.32 -1.76 -0.35
N ALA A 50 -9.05 -2.41 0.78
CA ALA A 50 -7.69 -2.70 1.24
C ALA A 50 -6.95 -3.64 0.27
N GLN A 51 -7.62 -4.68 -0.24
CA GLN A 51 -7.06 -5.61 -1.23
C GLN A 51 -6.79 -4.91 -2.57
N LEU A 52 -7.71 -4.04 -3.01
CA LEU A 52 -7.48 -3.23 -4.21
C LEU A 52 -6.25 -2.33 -4.05
N LEU A 53 -6.09 -1.69 -2.88
CA LEU A 53 -4.90 -0.89 -2.60
C LEU A 53 -3.63 -1.75 -2.60
N LEU A 54 -3.68 -2.95 -2.01
CA LEU A 54 -2.55 -3.89 -2.02
C LEU A 54 -2.11 -4.24 -3.46
N ALA A 55 -3.06 -4.53 -4.35
CA ALA A 55 -2.76 -4.79 -5.75
C ALA A 55 -2.09 -3.58 -6.44
N GLN A 56 -2.60 -2.37 -6.19
CA GLN A 56 -2.02 -1.13 -6.73
C GLN A 56 -0.59 -0.87 -6.23
N LEU A 57 -0.28 -1.21 -4.96
CA LEU A 57 1.07 -1.11 -4.42
C LEU A 57 2.01 -2.13 -5.09
N GLY A 58 1.54 -3.37 -5.30
CA GLY A 58 2.28 -4.39 -6.04
C GLY A 58 2.64 -3.96 -7.46
N GLU A 59 1.67 -3.45 -8.22
CA GLU A 59 1.90 -2.91 -9.58
C GLU A 59 2.91 -1.75 -9.58
N ALA A 60 2.87 -0.87 -8.58
CA ALA A 60 3.82 0.22 -8.43
C ALA A 60 5.25 -0.28 -8.13
N ILE A 61 5.39 -1.34 -7.32
CA ILE A 61 6.67 -2.01 -7.05
C ILE A 61 7.20 -2.64 -8.34
N ASP A 62 6.39 -3.43 -9.04
CA ASP A 62 6.80 -4.11 -10.29
C ASP A 62 7.27 -3.10 -11.35
N THR A 63 6.61 -1.93 -11.42
CA THR A 63 7.01 -0.84 -12.32
C THR A 63 8.33 -0.21 -11.90
N ALA A 64 8.60 -0.10 -10.59
CA ALA A 64 9.83 0.48 -10.05
C ALA A 64 11.03 -0.48 -10.10
N THR A 65 10.77 -1.79 -10.11
CA THR A 65 11.76 -2.86 -10.27
C THR A 65 11.47 -3.65 -11.55
N PRO A 66 11.77 -3.08 -12.75
CA PRO A 66 11.62 -3.82 -13.98
C PRO A 66 12.44 -5.11 -13.90
N ALA A 67 11.83 -6.21 -14.36
CA ALA A 67 12.37 -7.56 -14.29
C ALA A 67 13.64 -7.71 -15.12
N ASP A 68 14.79 -7.32 -14.57
CA ASP A 68 16.14 -7.60 -15.10
C ASP A 68 17.16 -7.58 -13.94
N ASP A 69 17.08 -8.58 -13.04
CA ASP A 69 18.16 -8.94 -12.11
C ASP A 69 17.93 -10.36 -11.51
N GLN A 70 17.68 -11.35 -12.38
CA GLN A 70 17.88 -12.78 -12.09
C GLN A 70 18.52 -13.51 -13.28
#